data_AF-A0A8I1UKC4-F1
#
_entry.id   AF-A0A8I1UKC4-F1
#
_cell.length_a   1.000
_cell.length_b   1.000
_cell.length_c   1.000
_cell.angle_alpha   90.00
_cell.angle_beta   90.00
_cell.angle_gamma   90.00
#
_symmetry.space_group_name_H-M   'P 1'
#
loop_
_entity.id
_entity.type
_entity.pdbx_description
1 polymer ?
#
loop_
_entity_poly.entity_id
_entity_poly.type
_entity_poly.pdbx_seq_one_letter_code
_entity_poly.pdbx_strand_id
1 'polypeptide(L)' 'MKNITLSADERLIEAARERARAERTTLNEQFRRWLAEYALAHERLRRYEETMAQLRGKLEVGRKLTREEMNER' A
#
# COMPACT_ATOMS: atom_id res chain seq x y z
N MET A 1 -23.78 2.35 2.21
CA MET A 1 -22.67 2.64 1.26
C MET A 1 -22.96 3.97 0.58
N LYS A 2 -21.95 4.81 0.32
CA LYS A 2 -22.11 6.02 -0.51
C LYS A 2 -21.81 5.66 -1.97
N ASN A 3 -22.55 6.26 -2.91
CA ASN A 3 -22.30 6.06 -4.34
C ASN A 3 -21.18 6.98 -4.81
N ILE A 4 -20.24 6.43 -5.58
CA ILE A 4 -19.11 7.16 -6.18
C ILE A 4 -19.19 6.92 -7.68
N THR A 5 -19.17 7.99 -8.48
CA THR A 5 -19.11 7.93 -9.94
C THR A 5 -17.66 8.13 -10.38
N LEU A 6 -17.13 7.20 -11.15
CA LEU A 6 -15.81 7.30 -11.78
C LEU A 6 -15.96 7.26 -13.30
N SER A 7 -15.16 8.08 -13.97
CA SER A 7 -15.04 8.08 -15.43
C SER A 7 -13.69 7.51 -15.81
N ALA A 8 -13.68 6.59 -16.77
CA ALA A 8 -12.49 6.00 -17.36
C ALA A 8 -12.75 5.77 -18.86
N ASP A 9 -11.69 5.47 -19.61
CA ASP A 9 -11.83 5.09 -21.02
C ASP A 9 -12.73 3.85 -21.14
N GLU A 10 -13.67 3.87 -22.09
CA GLU A 10 -14.62 2.79 -22.32
C GLU A 10 -13.92 1.44 -22.56
N ARG A 11 -12.80 1.46 -23.30
CA ARG A 11 -12.01 0.25 -23.57
C ARG A 11 -11.42 -0.34 -22.30
N LEU A 12 -11.02 0.50 -21.36
CA LEU A 12 -10.51 0.06 -20.06
C LEU A 12 -11.64 -0.52 -19.19
N ILE A 13 -12.83 0.07 -19.23
CA ILE A 13 -14.00 -0.42 -18.49
C ILE A 13 -14.38 -1.82 -18.99
N GLU A 14 -14.45 -2.01 -20.30
CA GLU A 14 -14.80 -3.30 -20.89
C GLU A 14 -13.73 -4.37 -20.60
N ALA A 15 -12.44 -4.07 -20.81
CA ALA A 15 -11.37 -5.00 -20.49
C ALA A 15 -11.36 -5.41 -18.99
N ALA A 16 -11.63 -4.45 -18.09
CA ALA A 16 -11.71 -4.73 -16.66
C ALA A 16 -12.95 -5.58 -16.29
N ARG A 17 -14.07 -5.40 -17.00
CA ARG A 17 -15.27 -6.26 -16.85
C ARG A 17 -15.01 -7.68 -17.32
N GLU A 18 -14.37 -7.85 -18.48
CA GLU A 18 -14.02 -9.17 -19.01
C GLU A 18 -13.12 -9.93 -18.05
N ARG A 19 -12.08 -9.26 -17.53
CA ARG A 19 -11.20 -9.83 -16.52
C ARG A 19 -11.95 -10.24 -15.26
N ALA A 20 -12.80 -9.36 -14.73
CA ALA A 20 -13.58 -9.69 -13.52
C ALA A 20 -14.48 -10.91 -13.74
N ARG A 21 -15.13 -11.02 -14.92
CA ARG A 21 -15.94 -12.19 -15.28
C ARG A 21 -15.11 -13.47 -15.36
N ALA A 22 -13.91 -13.42 -15.94
CA ALA A 22 -12.99 -14.56 -15.97
C ALA A 22 -12.59 -15.02 -14.56
N GLU A 23 -12.40 -14.07 -13.63
CA GLU A 23 -12.13 -14.32 -12.22
C GLU A 23 -13.38 -14.69 -11.39
N ARG A 24 -14.57 -14.79 -12.01
CA ARG A 24 -15.88 -15.00 -11.35
C ARG A 24 -16.20 -13.94 -10.29
N THR A 25 -15.75 -12.71 -10.51
CA THR A 25 -16.02 -11.54 -9.67
C THR A 25 -16.74 -10.45 -10.48
N THR A 26 -16.97 -9.28 -9.86
CA THR A 26 -17.51 -8.10 -10.55
C THR A 26 -16.51 -6.95 -10.53
N LEU A 27 -16.56 -6.07 -11.55
CA LEU A 27 -15.73 -4.87 -11.57
C LEU A 27 -15.91 -4.02 -10.29
N ASN A 28 -17.14 -3.94 -9.77
CA ASN A 28 -17.44 -3.20 -8.54
C ASN A 28 -16.82 -3.85 -7.28
N GLU A 29 -16.72 -5.17 -7.24
CA GLU A 29 -16.02 -5.86 -6.15
C GLU A 29 -14.52 -5.62 -6.20
N GLN A 30 -13.91 -5.74 -7.38
CA GLN A 30 -12.50 -5.43 -7.59
C GLN A 30 -12.19 -3.97 -7.26
N PHE A 31 -13.09 -3.05 -7.61
CA PHE A 31 -12.98 -1.63 -7.26
C PHE A 31 -13.02 -1.40 -5.74
N ARG A 32 -13.91 -2.08 -5.01
CA ARG A 32 -13.95 -2.00 -3.54
C ARG A 32 -12.66 -2.51 -2.89
N ARG A 33 -12.10 -3.61 -3.39
CA ARG A 33 -10.82 -4.15 -2.91
C ARG A 33 -9.69 -3.16 -3.18
N TRP A 34 -9.61 -2.63 -4.39
CA TRP A 34 -8.63 -1.61 -4.75
C TRP A 34 -8.74 -0.36 -3.87
N LEU A 35 -9.95 0.16 -3.61
CA LEU A 35 -10.14 1.31 -2.72
C LEU A 35 -9.65 1.03 -1.29
N ALA A 36 -9.93 -0.17 -0.77
CA ALA A 36 -9.47 -0.57 0.55
C ALA A 36 -7.94 -0.65 0.60
N GLU A 37 -7.31 -1.28 -0.40
CA GLU A 37 -5.85 -1.35 -0.51
C GLU A 37 -5.20 0.01 -0.67
N TYR A 38 -5.80 0.89 -1.48
CA TYR A 38 -5.33 2.26 -1.71
C TYR A 38 -5.37 3.09 -0.42
N ALA A 39 -6.46 2.98 0.36
CA ALA A 39 -6.57 3.63 1.66
C ALA A 39 -5.55 3.08 2.67
N LEU A 40 -5.40 1.75 2.75
CA LEU A 40 -4.44 1.09 3.66
C LEU A 40 -2.98 1.36 3.27
N ALA A 41 -2.67 1.52 1.99
CA ALA A 41 -1.32 1.89 1.54
C ALA A 41 -0.93 3.28 2.07
N HIS A 42 -1.86 4.24 2.05
CA HIS A 42 -1.64 5.55 2.63
C HIS A 42 -1.47 5.48 4.15
N GLU A 43 -2.28 4.68 4.84
CA GLU A 43 -2.17 4.50 6.28
C GLU A 43 -0.85 3.81 6.69
N ARG A 44 -0.42 2.77 5.94
CA ARG A 44 0.87 2.10 6.16
C ARG A 44 2.05 3.03 5.92
N LEU A 45 2.00 3.85 4.86
CA LEU A 45 3.06 4.83 4.59
C LEU A 45 3.13 5.88 5.71
N ARG A 46 1.98 6.42 6.13
CA ARG A 46 1.89 7.36 7.26
C ARG A 46 2.42 6.77 8.55
N ARG A 47 2.04 5.52 8.86
CA ARG A 47 2.48 4.82 10.07
C ARG A 47 3.96 4.47 10.03
N TYR A 48 4.49 4.15 8.86
CA TYR A 48 5.92 3.96 8.63
C TYR A 48 6.69 5.27 8.82
N GLU A 49 6.22 6.38 8.24
CA GLU A 49 6.81 7.70 8.44
C GLU A 49 6.79 8.13 9.90
N GLU A 50 5.68 7.93 10.61
CA GLU A 50 5.54 8.21 12.04
C GLU A 50 6.48 7.34 12.88
N THR A 51 6.56 6.04 12.59
CA THR A 51 7.49 5.12 13.26
C THR A 51 8.94 5.51 13.00
N MET A 52 9.30 5.85 11.76
CA MET A 52 10.63 6.31 11.39
C MET A 52 10.98 7.67 12.01
N ALA A 53 10.00 8.57 12.18
CA ALA A 53 10.18 9.83 12.88
C ALA A 53 10.43 9.61 14.39
N GLN A 54 9.66 8.70 15.01
CA GLN A 54 9.87 8.32 16.42
C GLN A 54 11.22 7.62 16.66
N LEU A 55 11.68 6.80 15.71
CA LEU A 55 12.98 6.14 15.77
C LEU A 55 14.13 7.13 15.56
N ARG A 56 14.01 8.09 14.63
CA ARG A 56 15.01 9.16 14.42
C ARG A 56 15.18 10.08 15.62
N GLY A 57 14.13 10.26 16.43
CA GLY A 57 14.19 11.07 17.65
C GLY A 57 14.73 10.32 18.89
N LYS A 58 14.84 8.99 18.84
CA LYS A 58 15.27 8.16 19.99
C LYS A 58 16.58 7.40 19.77
N LEU A 59 17.09 7.37 18.55
CA LEU A 59 18.36 6.75 18.20
C LEU A 59 19.41 7.84 17.94
N GLU A 60 20.07 8.31 18.99
CA GLU A 60 21.44 8.80 18.83
C GLU A 60 22.29 7.59 18.45
N VAL A 61 22.51 7.36 17.16
CA VAL A 61 23.47 6.37 16.68
C VAL A 61 24.88 6.89 16.97
N GLY A 62 25.25 6.84 18.26
CA GLY A 62 26.61 7.00 18.73
C GLY A 62 27.41 5.76 18.35
N ARG A 63 28.00 5.81 17.14
CA ARG A 63 28.85 4.82 16.45
C ARG A 63 28.13 3.93 15.44
N LYS A 64 28.65 3.96 14.21
CA LYS A 64 28.49 2.91 13.22
C LYS A 64 29.27 1.70 13.73
N LEU A 65 28.57 0.65 14.16
CA LEU A 65 29.19 -0.67 14.34
C LEU A 65 29.59 -1.17 12.95
N THR A 66 30.89 -1.44 12.79
CA THR A 66 31.42 -2.00 11.54
C THR A 66 31.04 -3.48 11.46
N ARG A 67 30.99 -4.05 10.24
CA ARG A 67 30.59 -5.46 10.03
C ARG A 67 31.48 -6.45 10.79
N GLU A 68 32.69 -6.04 11.17
CA GLU A 68 33.63 -6.82 11.98
C GLU A 68 33.15 -6.95 13.43
N GLU A 69 32.60 -5.88 14.03
CA GLU A 69 32.10 -5.90 15.42
C GLU A 69 30.81 -6.71 15.61
N MET A 70 29.98 -6.85 14.57
CA MET A 70 28.77 -7.68 14.64
C MET A 70 29.04 -9.20 14.51
N ASN A 71 30.28 -9.59 14.17
CA ASN A 71 30.67 -10.98 13.94
C ASN A 71 31.58 -11.56 15.04
N GLU A 72 31.99 -10.78 16.03
CA GLU A 72 32.62 -11.30 17.24
C GLU A 72 31.52 -11.73 18.24
N ARG A 73 31.65 -12.97 18.70
CA ARG A 73 30.62 -13.73 19.43
C ARG A 73 30.41 -13.28 20.86
#